data_AF-A0A3D3JK20-F1
#
_entry.id   AF-A0A3D3JK20-F1
#
_cell.length_a   1.000
_cell.length_b   1.000
_cell.length_c   1.000
_cell.angle_alpha   90.00
_cell.angle_beta   90.00
_cell.angle_gamma   90.00
#
_symmetry.space_group_name_H-M   'P 1'
#
loop_
_entity.id
_entity.type
_entity.pdbx_description
1 polymer ?
#
loop_
_entity_poly.entity_id
_entity_poly.type
_entity_poly.pdbx_seq_one_letter_code
_entity_poly.pdbx_strand_id
1 'polypeptide(L)'
;MAPNQFTVTRRVGAVLVGALDDDKVVGFVFSIAGFRDRVPIHWSELMGVMPDYRNQGLGRQMKLKQRELCLAAGVGHIEWSYDPMVARNAHFNINRLGVDVIDYIPDFYLSTGSKIHTLKMDRTIADWNLDSPGVIERIDARIALVPAHDAAIINNPDGSTELDPLAAETTVRVEIPTDIWAVADDDHDAANAWQSGVRTAFTSAMAGGFTVSGFYRDSDTDRCFYVLSNTA
;
A
#
# COMPACT_ATOMS: atom_id res chain seq x y z
N MET A 1 -5.52 8.57 18.50
CA MET A 1 -6.97 8.30 18.59
C MET A 1 -7.36 8.18 20.05
N ALA A 2 -8.37 8.90 20.52
CA ALA A 2 -8.79 8.80 21.92
C ALA A 2 -9.52 7.46 22.16
N PRO A 3 -9.37 6.79 23.32
CA PRO A 3 -10.01 5.49 23.57
C PRO A 3 -11.52 5.46 23.29
N ASN A 4 -12.22 6.57 23.55
CA ASN A 4 -13.65 6.71 23.31
C ASN A 4 -14.03 6.61 21.82
N GLN A 5 -13.12 6.95 20.90
CA GLN A 5 -13.39 6.87 19.46
C GLN A 5 -13.55 5.42 19.01
N PHE A 6 -12.78 4.46 19.56
CA PHE A 6 -12.98 3.03 19.27
C PHE A 6 -14.36 2.55 19.73
N THR A 7 -14.81 2.96 20.91
CA THR A 7 -16.12 2.58 21.45
C THR A 7 -17.26 3.10 20.58
N VAL A 8 -17.22 4.37 20.19
CA VAL A 8 -18.28 5.00 19.38
C VAL A 8 -18.30 4.43 17.98
N THR A 9 -17.15 4.33 17.31
CA THR A 9 -17.07 3.83 15.93
C THR A 9 -17.53 2.36 15.84
N ARG A 10 -17.25 1.53 16.85
CA ARG A 10 -17.75 0.14 16.89
C ARG A 10 -19.27 0.07 16.94
N ARG A 11 -19.97 1.05 17.55
CA ARG A 11 -21.44 1.10 17.55
C ARG A 11 -22.04 1.36 16.17
N VAL A 12 -21.25 1.91 15.25
CA VAL A 12 -21.68 2.29 13.90
C VAL A 12 -21.01 1.45 12.81
N GLY A 13 -20.50 0.26 13.17
CA GLY A 13 -20.02 -0.73 12.20
C GLY A 13 -18.50 -0.83 12.05
N ALA A 14 -17.70 -0.07 12.81
CA ALA A 14 -16.25 -0.24 12.77
C ALA A 14 -15.81 -1.66 13.17
N VAL A 15 -14.76 -2.14 12.53
CA VAL A 15 -14.12 -3.41 12.85
C VAL A 15 -12.90 -3.15 13.70
N LEU A 16 -12.80 -3.84 14.83
CA LEU A 16 -11.63 -3.89 15.70
C LEU A 16 -11.32 -5.36 15.97
N VAL A 17 -10.18 -5.83 15.47
CA VAL A 17 -9.69 -7.19 15.68
C VAL A 17 -8.37 -7.12 16.44
N GLY A 18 -8.26 -7.87 17.53
CA GLY A 18 -7.02 -8.05 18.29
C GLY A 18 -6.46 -9.45 18.07
N ALA A 19 -5.14 -9.54 17.95
CA ALA A 19 -4.40 -10.78 18.06
C ALA A 19 -3.93 -10.95 19.50
N LEU A 20 -4.15 -12.13 20.07
CA LEU A 20 -3.85 -12.47 21.45
C LEU A 20 -2.79 -13.57 21.52
N ASP A 21 -1.83 -13.41 22.42
CA ASP A 21 -0.99 -14.49 22.94
C ASP A 21 -1.29 -14.60 24.44
N ASP A 22 -2.00 -15.65 24.83
CA ASP A 22 -2.74 -15.74 26.10
C ASP A 22 -3.59 -14.47 26.37
N ASP A 23 -3.35 -13.77 27.48
CA ASP A 23 -4.06 -12.54 27.86
C ASP A 23 -3.42 -11.27 27.26
N LYS A 24 -2.35 -11.40 26.47
CA LYS A 24 -1.61 -10.27 25.92
C LYS A 24 -2.06 -9.94 24.50
N VAL A 25 -2.46 -8.70 24.27
CA VAL A 25 -2.69 -8.20 22.91
C VAL A 25 -1.35 -7.94 22.21
N VAL A 26 -1.06 -8.73 21.18
CA VAL A 26 0.22 -8.70 20.44
C VAL A 26 0.10 -8.05 19.06
N GLY A 27 -1.12 -7.75 18.63
CA GLY A 27 -1.40 -6.97 17.45
C GLY A 27 -2.87 -6.57 17.36
N PHE A 28 -3.17 -5.61 16.49
CA PHE A 28 -4.55 -5.24 16.20
C PHE A 28 -4.69 -4.66 14.79
N VAL A 29 -5.93 -4.66 14.29
CA VAL A 29 -6.37 -3.89 13.13
C VAL A 29 -7.70 -3.21 13.45
N PHE A 30 -7.84 -1.97 13.00
CA PHE A 30 -9.01 -1.14 13.19
C PHE A 30 -9.42 -0.44 11.89
N SER A 31 -10.71 -0.50 11.55
CA SER A 31 -11.28 0.26 10.44
C SER A 31 -12.59 0.93 10.82
N ILE A 32 -12.85 2.09 10.22
CA ILE A 32 -14.05 2.88 10.40
C ILE A 32 -15.01 2.60 9.24
N ALA A 33 -16.30 2.42 9.52
CA ALA A 33 -17.32 2.30 8.48
C ALA A 33 -17.63 3.67 7.85
N GLY A 34 -17.82 3.70 6.54
CA GLY A 34 -18.12 4.91 5.78
C GLY A 34 -18.73 4.61 4.43
N PHE A 35 -18.76 5.63 3.57
CA PHE A 35 -19.24 5.51 2.20
C PHE A 35 -18.30 6.25 1.25
N ARG A 36 -18.02 5.65 0.10
CA ARG A 36 -17.44 6.33 -1.08
C ARG A 36 -18.47 6.23 -2.20
N ASP A 37 -18.89 7.38 -2.76
CA ASP A 37 -19.89 7.43 -3.83
C ASP A 37 -21.17 6.61 -3.56
N ARG A 38 -21.64 6.66 -2.30
CA ARG A 38 -22.80 5.88 -1.77
C ARG A 38 -22.59 4.37 -1.68
N VAL A 39 -21.40 3.86 -2.02
CA VAL A 39 -21.01 2.46 -1.77
C VAL A 39 -20.50 2.34 -0.34
N PRO A 40 -21.01 1.40 0.48
CA PRO A 40 -20.46 1.14 1.80
C PRO A 40 -19.01 0.66 1.71
N ILE A 41 -18.13 1.28 2.47
CA ILE A 41 -16.72 0.89 2.58
C ILE A 41 -16.29 0.86 4.04
N HIS A 42 -15.18 0.19 4.31
CA HIS A 42 -14.42 0.39 5.54
C HIS A 42 -13.09 1.08 5.24
N TRP A 43 -12.78 2.16 5.95
CA TRP A 43 -11.44 2.75 5.93
C TRP A 43 -10.56 2.12 7.02
N SER A 44 -9.56 1.34 6.63
CA SER A 44 -8.60 0.67 7.51
C SER A 44 -7.54 1.62 8.03
N GLU A 45 -7.87 2.32 9.12
CA GLU A 45 -7.07 3.39 9.71
C GLU A 45 -5.79 2.92 10.42
N LEU A 46 -5.88 1.87 11.25
CA LEU A 46 -4.75 1.44 12.09
C LEU A 46 -4.50 -0.05 11.99
N MET A 47 -3.22 -0.41 11.94
CA MET A 47 -2.78 -1.79 12.10
C MET A 47 -1.41 -1.80 12.76
N GLY A 48 -1.24 -2.67 13.76
CA GLY A 48 0.00 -2.79 14.50
C GLY A 48 0.27 -4.23 14.92
N VAL A 49 1.54 -4.62 14.86
CA VAL A 49 2.04 -5.89 15.38
C VAL A 49 3.26 -5.58 16.25
N MET A 50 3.29 -6.12 17.47
CA MET A 50 4.42 -6.00 18.37
C MET A 50 5.71 -6.53 17.70
N PRO A 51 6.88 -5.90 17.93
CA PRO A 51 8.12 -6.25 17.24
C PRO A 51 8.42 -7.75 17.18
N ASP A 52 8.29 -8.45 18.32
CA ASP A 52 8.62 -9.88 18.44
C ASP A 52 7.69 -10.79 17.63
N TYR A 53 6.52 -10.29 17.21
CA TYR A 53 5.48 -11.02 16.47
C TYR A 53 5.46 -10.68 14.98
N ARG A 54 6.34 -9.78 14.53
CA ARG A 54 6.43 -9.38 13.12
C ARG A 54 6.98 -10.53 12.28
N ASN A 55 6.65 -10.51 10.98
CA ASN A 55 7.07 -11.51 9.99
C ASN A 55 6.59 -12.96 10.25
N GLN A 56 5.70 -13.17 11.21
CA GLN A 56 5.07 -14.49 11.49
C GLN A 56 3.69 -14.65 10.81
N GLY A 57 3.36 -13.80 9.84
CA GLY A 57 2.09 -13.82 9.13
C GLY A 57 0.89 -13.24 9.89
N LEU A 58 1.06 -12.81 11.15
CA LEU A 58 -0.02 -12.29 11.99
C LEU A 58 -0.77 -11.12 11.35
N GLY A 59 -0.03 -10.22 10.69
CA GLY A 59 -0.64 -9.09 10.00
C GLY A 59 -1.62 -9.52 8.90
N ARG A 60 -1.24 -10.53 8.11
CA ARG A 60 -2.12 -11.10 7.08
C ARG A 60 -3.36 -11.74 7.70
N GLN A 61 -3.17 -12.51 8.78
CA GLN A 61 -4.29 -13.15 9.48
C GLN A 61 -5.32 -12.12 9.99
N MET A 62 -4.85 -11.02 10.59
CA MET A 62 -5.72 -9.92 11.04
C MET A 62 -6.47 -9.26 9.87
N LYS A 63 -5.79 -8.97 8.75
CA LYS A 63 -6.45 -8.44 7.54
C LYS A 63 -7.50 -9.39 6.97
N LEU A 64 -7.23 -10.70 6.96
CA LEU A 64 -8.22 -11.69 6.51
C LEU A 64 -9.41 -11.79 7.46
N LYS A 65 -9.20 -11.68 8.78
CA LYS A 65 -10.30 -11.61 9.73
C LYS A 65 -11.12 -10.34 9.57
N GLN A 66 -10.46 -9.21 9.30
CA GLN A 66 -11.13 -7.96 8.96
C GLN A 66 -12.00 -8.11 7.71
N ARG A 67 -11.47 -8.74 6.64
CA ARG A 67 -12.21 -9.07 5.42
C ARG A 67 -13.45 -9.92 5.71
N GLU A 68 -13.31 -11.00 6.48
CA GLU A 68 -14.42 -11.88 6.86
C GLU A 68 -15.55 -11.10 7.54
N LEU A 69 -15.21 -10.24 8.50
CA LEU A 69 -16.18 -9.42 9.24
C LEU A 69 -16.86 -8.38 8.35
N CYS A 70 -16.13 -7.75 7.42
CA CYS A 70 -16.71 -6.77 6.48
C CYS A 70 -17.66 -7.44 5.49
N LEU A 71 -17.27 -8.57 4.91
CA LEU A 71 -18.13 -9.35 4.02
C LEU A 71 -19.41 -9.83 4.72
N ALA A 72 -19.30 -10.31 5.96
CA ALA A 72 -20.46 -10.70 6.76
C ALA A 72 -21.42 -9.54 7.06
N ALA A 73 -20.92 -8.31 7.05
CA ALA A 73 -21.71 -7.09 7.21
C ALA A 73 -22.24 -6.51 5.88
N GLY A 74 -21.99 -7.18 4.74
CA GLY A 74 -22.40 -6.70 3.42
C GLY A 74 -21.52 -5.57 2.86
N VAL A 75 -20.29 -5.41 3.38
CA VAL A 75 -19.31 -4.42 2.91
C VAL A 75 -18.28 -5.13 2.04
N GLY A 76 -18.28 -4.82 0.73
CA GLY A 76 -17.40 -5.44 -0.25
C GLY A 76 -16.02 -4.79 -0.41
N HIS A 77 -15.80 -3.62 0.18
CA HIS A 77 -14.58 -2.82 -0.03
C HIS A 77 -13.95 -2.38 1.30
N ILE A 78 -12.63 -2.50 1.38
CA ILE A 78 -11.81 -1.90 2.45
C ILE A 78 -10.73 -1.05 1.81
N GLU A 79 -10.65 0.22 2.20
CA GLU A 79 -9.67 1.17 1.68
C GLU A 79 -8.69 1.61 2.75
N TRP A 80 -7.46 1.92 2.36
CA TRP A 80 -6.50 2.58 3.25
C TRP A 80 -5.41 3.27 2.45
N SER A 81 -4.72 4.19 3.10
CA SER A 81 -3.52 4.79 2.58
C SER A 81 -2.28 4.00 3.00
N TYR A 82 -1.25 3.91 2.16
CA TYR A 82 0.07 3.41 2.56
C TYR A 82 1.20 4.17 1.89
N ASP A 83 2.38 4.14 2.51
CA ASP A 83 3.57 4.79 1.97
C ASP A 83 4.12 4.04 0.74
N PRO A 84 4.14 4.65 -0.45
CA PRO A 84 4.58 3.99 -1.68
C PRO A 84 6.07 3.64 -1.68
N MET A 85 6.92 4.34 -0.92
CA MET A 85 8.37 4.09 -0.91
C MET A 85 8.77 2.94 0.03
N VAL A 86 7.85 2.46 0.86
CA VAL A 86 8.12 1.36 1.78
C VAL A 86 7.88 0.02 1.09
N ALA A 87 8.93 -0.61 0.57
CA ALA A 87 8.87 -1.85 -0.21
C ALA A 87 8.08 -3.00 0.46
N ARG A 88 8.20 -3.17 1.78
CA ARG A 88 7.43 -4.18 2.51
C ARG A 88 5.91 -3.92 2.47
N ASN A 89 5.50 -2.65 2.44
CA ASN A 89 4.08 -2.29 2.34
C ASN A 89 3.58 -2.62 0.94
N ALA A 90 4.34 -2.25 -0.09
CA ALA A 90 4.04 -2.59 -1.48
C ALA A 90 3.84 -4.10 -1.66
N HIS A 91 4.81 -4.90 -1.22
CA HIS A 91 4.74 -6.36 -1.28
C HIS A 91 3.52 -6.91 -0.50
N PHE A 92 3.28 -6.41 0.72
CA PHE A 92 2.16 -6.89 1.53
C PHE A 92 0.81 -6.57 0.89
N ASN A 93 0.58 -5.31 0.50
CA ASN A 93 -0.69 -4.87 -0.05
C ASN A 93 -0.96 -5.52 -1.43
N ILE A 94 0.01 -5.47 -2.35
CA ILE A 94 -0.20 -5.95 -3.72
C ILE A 94 -0.11 -7.47 -3.80
N ASN A 95 0.97 -8.06 -3.30
CA ASN A 95 1.21 -9.51 -3.54
C ASN A 95 0.55 -10.41 -2.51
N ARG A 96 0.32 -9.94 -1.28
CA ARG A 96 -0.24 -10.78 -0.20
C ARG A 96 -1.74 -10.59 0.00
N LEU A 97 -2.28 -9.40 -0.33
CA LEU A 97 -3.70 -9.09 -0.21
C LEU A 97 -4.39 -8.92 -1.57
N GLY A 98 -3.66 -8.54 -2.62
CA GLY A 98 -4.24 -8.35 -3.96
C GLY A 98 -4.99 -7.04 -4.10
N VAL A 99 -4.61 -5.98 -3.36
CA VAL A 99 -5.30 -4.69 -3.48
C VAL A 99 -5.05 -4.04 -4.83
N ASP A 100 -6.01 -3.24 -5.26
CA ASP A 100 -5.85 -2.29 -6.35
C ASP A 100 -5.31 -0.98 -5.79
N VAL A 101 -4.31 -0.39 -6.45
CA VAL A 101 -3.87 0.98 -6.14
C VAL A 101 -4.67 1.94 -6.99
N ILE A 102 -5.63 2.63 -6.38
CA ILE A 102 -6.63 3.43 -7.08
C ILE A 102 -6.29 4.92 -7.15
N ASP A 103 -5.35 5.39 -6.33
CA ASP A 103 -4.93 6.79 -6.33
C ASP A 103 -3.51 6.96 -5.75
N TYR A 104 -2.87 8.07 -6.09
CA TYR A 104 -1.64 8.57 -5.48
C TYR A 104 -1.87 10.01 -5.06
N ILE A 105 -1.87 10.27 -3.75
CA ILE A 105 -2.14 11.58 -3.19
C ILE A 105 -0.86 12.16 -2.59
N PRO A 106 -0.30 13.21 -3.20
CA PRO A 106 0.79 13.99 -2.62
C PRO A 106 0.41 14.54 -1.25
N ASP A 107 1.30 14.40 -0.27
CA ASP A 107 1.15 15.03 1.06
C ASP A 107 -0.21 14.77 1.74
N PHE A 108 -0.74 13.54 1.57
CA PHE A 108 -2.08 13.14 2.04
C PHE A 108 -2.31 13.45 3.53
N TYR A 109 -1.31 13.20 4.37
CA TYR A 109 -1.33 13.64 5.76
C TYR A 109 -0.51 14.92 5.90
N LEU A 110 -1.18 16.02 6.25
CA LEU A 110 -0.51 17.28 6.55
C LEU A 110 0.55 17.06 7.65
N SER A 111 1.77 17.53 7.40
CA SER A 111 2.85 17.44 8.37
C SER A 111 2.42 18.08 9.68
N THR A 112 2.48 17.30 10.76
CA THR A 112 2.14 17.77 12.11
C THR A 112 3.23 18.64 12.74
N GLY A 113 4.28 19.00 11.97
CA GLY A 113 5.44 19.74 12.47
C GLY A 113 6.31 18.93 13.44
N SER A 114 6.06 17.61 13.59
CA SER A 114 6.88 16.73 14.42
C SER A 114 8.15 16.31 13.68
N LYS A 115 9.24 16.12 14.42
CA LYS A 115 10.53 15.63 13.90
C LYS A 115 10.47 14.22 13.26
N ILE A 116 9.32 13.55 13.34
CA ILE A 116 9.09 12.20 12.80
C ILE A 116 8.69 12.25 11.32
N HIS A 117 8.22 13.40 10.81
CA HIS A 117 7.78 13.58 9.42
C HIS A 117 8.75 14.49 8.66
N THR A 118 9.95 13.99 8.41
CA THR A 118 10.99 14.72 7.66
C THR A 118 10.85 14.56 6.15
N LEU A 119 10.31 13.44 5.67
CA LEU A 119 9.97 13.23 4.26
C LEU A 119 8.55 13.73 3.93
N LYS A 120 8.26 13.99 2.65
CA LYS A 120 6.90 14.30 2.18
C LYS A 120 5.97 13.14 2.54
N MET A 121 4.69 13.42 2.72
CA MET A 121 3.75 12.42 3.25
C MET A 121 2.85 11.84 2.16
N ASP A 122 3.49 11.45 1.06
CA ASP A 122 2.80 10.86 -0.09
C ASP A 122 2.19 9.53 0.28
N ARG A 123 0.97 9.30 -0.23
CA ARG A 123 0.26 8.06 0.00
C ARG A 123 -0.34 7.53 -1.28
N THR A 124 -0.24 6.22 -1.43
CA THR A 124 -1.11 5.48 -2.34
C THR A 124 -2.40 5.13 -1.62
N ILE A 125 -3.51 5.16 -2.33
CA ILE A 125 -4.80 4.67 -1.83
C ILE A 125 -5.00 3.27 -2.38
N ALA A 126 -5.05 2.29 -1.47
CA ALA A 126 -5.41 0.93 -1.76
C ALA A 126 -6.92 0.76 -1.65
N ASP A 127 -7.54 0.14 -2.65
CA ASP A 127 -8.88 -0.46 -2.54
C ASP A 127 -8.75 -1.98 -2.54
N TRP A 128 -9.32 -2.60 -1.51
CA TRP A 128 -9.39 -4.05 -1.41
C TRP A 128 -10.82 -4.50 -1.69
N ASN A 129 -11.07 -4.81 -2.96
CA ASN A 129 -12.31 -5.41 -3.44
C ASN A 129 -12.39 -6.87 -2.96
N LEU A 130 -13.06 -7.07 -1.84
CA LEU A 130 -12.92 -8.25 -1.00
C LEU A 130 -13.37 -9.54 -1.70
N ASP A 131 -14.38 -9.51 -2.57
CA ASP A 131 -14.96 -10.67 -3.23
C ASP A 131 -14.60 -10.78 -4.72
N SER A 132 -13.75 -9.88 -5.23
CA SER A 132 -13.28 -9.97 -6.61
C SER A 132 -12.49 -11.26 -6.87
N PRO A 133 -12.59 -11.86 -8.08
CA PRO A 133 -11.82 -13.04 -8.44
C PRO A 133 -10.30 -12.84 -8.25
N GLY A 134 -9.76 -11.69 -8.66
CA GLY A 134 -8.33 -11.39 -8.55
C GLY A 134 -7.82 -11.36 -7.10
N VAL A 135 -8.59 -10.77 -6.18
CA VAL A 135 -8.26 -10.78 -4.75
C VAL A 135 -8.28 -12.20 -4.18
N ILE A 136 -9.30 -13.00 -4.53
CA ILE A 136 -9.41 -14.39 -4.07
C ILE A 136 -8.21 -15.20 -4.56
N GLU A 137 -7.84 -15.07 -5.83
CA GLU A 137 -6.70 -15.78 -6.43
C GLU A 137 -5.36 -15.37 -5.80
N ARG A 138 -5.17 -14.09 -5.48
CA ARG A 138 -3.97 -13.58 -4.78
C ARG A 138 -3.89 -14.08 -3.34
N ILE A 139 -5.00 -14.03 -2.60
CA ILE A 139 -5.06 -14.52 -1.21
C ILE A 139 -4.77 -16.03 -1.17
N ASP A 140 -5.32 -16.81 -2.10
CA ASP A 140 -5.09 -18.26 -2.21
C ASP A 140 -3.71 -18.61 -2.80
N ALA A 141 -2.87 -17.61 -3.12
CA ALA A 141 -1.56 -17.77 -3.72
C ALA A 141 -1.57 -18.55 -5.05
N ARG A 142 -2.64 -18.40 -5.84
CA ARG A 142 -2.81 -19.07 -7.15
C ARG A 142 -2.15 -18.32 -8.30
N ILE A 143 -1.85 -17.03 -8.11
CA ILE A 143 -1.19 -16.19 -9.11
C ILE A 143 0.13 -15.70 -8.56
N ALA A 144 1.22 -16.15 -9.18
CA ALA A 144 2.54 -15.57 -9.02
C ALA A 144 2.64 -14.28 -9.87
N LEU A 145 3.34 -13.28 -9.34
CA LEU A 145 3.72 -12.13 -10.15
C LEU A 145 4.80 -12.56 -11.15
N VAL A 146 4.68 -12.11 -12.39
CA VAL A 146 5.74 -12.19 -13.39
C VAL A 146 6.51 -10.87 -13.36
N PRO A 147 7.80 -10.87 -12.99
CA PRO A 147 8.62 -9.66 -13.05
C PRO A 147 8.72 -9.12 -14.48
N ALA A 148 8.55 -7.81 -14.64
CA ALA A 148 8.64 -7.13 -15.94
C ALA A 148 10.07 -6.64 -16.21
N HIS A 149 11.07 -7.53 -16.18
CA HIS A 149 12.49 -7.13 -16.26
C HIS A 149 12.84 -6.30 -17.50
N ASP A 150 12.13 -6.52 -18.61
CA ASP A 150 12.36 -5.84 -19.88
C ASP A 150 11.64 -4.48 -20.01
N ALA A 151 10.70 -4.17 -19.12
CA ALA A 151 9.91 -2.93 -19.20
C ALA A 151 10.73 -1.69 -18.81
N ALA A 152 10.46 -0.53 -19.41
CA ALA A 152 11.15 0.72 -19.08
C ALA A 152 10.96 1.13 -17.61
N ILE A 153 11.99 1.70 -16.98
CA ILE A 153 11.89 2.34 -15.66
C ILE A 153 11.63 3.83 -15.89
N ILE A 154 10.58 4.38 -15.26
CA ILE A 154 10.10 5.75 -15.55
C ILE A 154 10.45 6.79 -14.48
N ASN A 155 11.34 6.44 -13.55
CA ASN A 155 11.91 7.36 -12.56
C ASN A 155 13.39 7.05 -12.29
N ASN A 156 14.13 8.07 -11.89
CA ASN A 156 15.52 7.93 -11.47
C ASN A 156 15.69 8.17 -9.96
N PRO A 157 16.73 7.58 -9.34
CA PRO A 157 17.08 7.81 -7.94
C PRO A 157 17.34 9.28 -7.57
N ASP A 158 17.84 10.06 -8.52
CA ASP A 158 18.12 11.50 -8.37
C ASP A 158 16.86 12.38 -8.47
N GLY A 159 15.68 11.76 -8.56
CA GLY A 159 14.40 12.43 -8.67
C GLY A 159 14.07 12.95 -10.06
N SER A 160 14.97 12.80 -11.03
CA SER A 160 14.65 13.06 -12.43
C SER A 160 13.68 12.02 -12.96
N THR A 161 12.86 12.42 -13.93
CA THR A 161 11.96 11.52 -14.65
C THR A 161 12.30 11.57 -16.12
N GLU A 162 12.75 10.44 -16.65
CA GLU A 162 12.84 10.23 -18.09
C GLU A 162 11.60 9.45 -18.53
N LEU A 163 10.53 10.19 -18.83
CA LEU A 163 9.38 9.64 -19.52
C LEU A 163 9.69 9.70 -21.01
N ASP A 164 10.13 8.59 -21.60
CA ASP A 164 10.15 8.48 -23.06
C ASP A 164 8.69 8.50 -23.55
N PRO A 165 8.27 9.48 -24.38
CA PRO A 165 6.91 9.55 -24.94
C PRO A 165 6.51 8.30 -25.75
N LEU A 166 7.48 7.48 -26.17
CA LEU A 166 7.32 6.22 -26.91
C LEU A 166 7.42 4.95 -26.04
N ALA A 167 7.70 5.06 -24.73
CA ALA A 167 7.61 3.93 -23.79
C ALA A 167 6.15 3.55 -23.44
N ALA A 168 5.21 3.85 -24.34
CA ALA A 168 3.86 3.26 -24.40
C ALA A 168 3.91 1.77 -24.80
N GLU A 169 4.96 1.07 -24.37
CA GLU A 169 4.87 -0.34 -24.11
C GLU A 169 3.81 -0.52 -23.02
N THR A 170 2.92 -1.49 -23.18
CA THR A 170 1.78 -1.73 -22.28
C THR A 170 2.15 -1.85 -20.80
N THR A 171 3.43 -1.96 -20.45
CA THR A 171 3.95 -2.14 -19.10
C THR A 171 5.20 -1.28 -18.87
N VAL A 172 5.26 -0.61 -17.72
CA VAL A 172 6.40 0.19 -17.23
C VAL A 172 6.71 -0.18 -15.78
N ARG A 173 7.86 0.27 -15.26
CA ARG A 173 8.30 0.06 -13.88
C ARG A 173 8.55 1.38 -13.16
N VAL A 174 8.16 1.45 -11.89
CA VAL A 174 8.58 2.51 -10.97
C VAL A 174 9.49 1.89 -9.92
N GLU A 175 10.73 2.33 -9.88
CA GLU A 175 11.70 1.89 -8.89
C GLU A 175 11.50 2.62 -7.56
N ILE A 176 11.69 1.91 -6.46
CA ILE A 176 11.80 2.49 -5.11
C ILE A 176 13.04 1.92 -4.39
N PRO A 177 13.55 2.62 -3.36
CA PRO A 177 14.60 2.05 -2.51
C PRO A 177 14.16 0.75 -1.83
N THR A 178 15.12 -0.13 -1.56
CA THR A 178 14.90 -1.33 -0.75
C THR A 178 14.52 -0.98 0.70
N ASP A 179 15.17 0.04 1.25
CA ASP A 179 14.84 0.66 2.53
C ASP A 179 14.97 2.18 2.46
N ILE A 180 13.84 2.86 2.24
CA ILE A 180 13.78 4.33 2.19
C ILE A 180 14.24 4.98 3.51
N TRP A 181 14.08 4.32 4.65
CA TRP A 181 14.47 4.89 5.94
C TRP A 181 15.99 4.87 6.10
N ALA A 182 16.65 3.80 5.66
CA ALA A 182 18.11 3.76 5.60
C ALA A 182 18.68 4.85 4.68
N VAL A 183 18.04 5.10 3.52
CA VAL A 183 18.42 6.22 2.63
C VAL A 183 18.22 7.55 3.34
N ALA A 184 17.09 7.76 4.01
CA ALA A 184 16.79 9.03 4.68
C ALA A 184 17.68 9.32 5.90
N ASP A 185 18.14 8.26 6.59
CA ASP A 185 19.08 8.36 7.71
C ASP A 185 20.51 8.71 7.24
N ASP A 186 20.91 8.25 6.05
CA ASP A 186 22.22 8.52 5.44
C ASP A 186 22.26 9.86 4.69
N ASP A 187 21.30 10.07 3.78
CA ASP A 187 21.16 11.28 2.98
C ASP A 187 19.68 11.66 2.80
N HIS A 188 19.27 12.68 3.57
CA HIS A 188 17.91 13.18 3.56
C HIS A 188 17.49 13.81 2.22
N ASP A 189 18.43 14.45 1.52
CA ASP A 189 18.14 15.08 0.22
C ASP A 189 17.98 14.00 -0.86
N ALA A 190 18.77 12.93 -0.80
CA ALA A 190 18.59 11.76 -1.67
C ALA A 190 17.22 11.09 -1.46
N ALA A 191 16.75 10.96 -0.21
CA ALA A 191 15.42 10.41 0.06
C ALA A 191 14.29 11.32 -0.49
N ASN A 192 14.46 12.65 -0.42
CA ASN A 192 13.52 13.61 -1.01
C ASN A 192 13.53 13.58 -2.55
N ALA A 193 14.71 13.33 -3.15
CA ALA A 193 14.87 13.16 -4.59
C ALA A 193 14.11 11.91 -5.07
N TRP A 194 14.35 10.76 -4.44
CA TRP A 194 13.59 9.52 -4.66
C TRP A 194 12.08 9.75 -4.62
N GLN A 195 11.61 10.41 -3.56
CA GLN A 195 10.18 10.67 -3.40
C GLN A 195 9.62 11.53 -4.53
N SER A 196 10.37 12.52 -5.00
CA SER A 196 9.95 13.41 -6.09
C SER A 196 9.86 12.66 -7.42
N GLY A 197 10.81 11.76 -7.69
CA GLY A 197 10.78 10.88 -8.86
C GLY A 197 9.60 9.90 -8.83
N VAL A 198 9.40 9.23 -7.69
CA VAL A 198 8.27 8.30 -7.48
C VAL A 198 6.93 9.01 -7.63
N ARG A 199 6.77 10.19 -7.00
CA ARG A 199 5.57 11.02 -7.13
C ARG A 199 5.26 11.30 -8.59
N THR A 200 6.23 11.86 -9.30
CA THR A 200 6.05 12.27 -10.70
C THR A 200 5.72 11.08 -11.59
N ALA A 201 6.40 9.95 -11.42
CA ALA A 201 6.14 8.72 -12.17
C ALA A 201 4.74 8.15 -11.93
N PHE A 202 4.32 8.01 -10.66
CA PHE A 202 2.97 7.53 -10.34
C PHE A 202 1.88 8.44 -10.88
N THR A 203 1.96 9.75 -10.63
CA THR A 203 0.93 10.69 -11.08
C THR A 203 0.83 10.76 -12.60
N SER A 204 1.97 10.70 -13.30
CA SER A 204 1.99 10.75 -14.76
C SER A 204 1.46 9.46 -15.37
N ALA A 205 1.86 8.30 -14.85
CA ALA A 205 1.40 7.00 -15.33
C ALA A 205 -0.11 6.82 -15.10
N MET A 206 -0.61 7.14 -13.90
CA MET A 206 -2.04 7.06 -13.58
C MET A 206 -2.89 8.03 -14.42
N ALA A 207 -2.40 9.26 -14.66
CA ALA A 207 -3.05 10.19 -15.59
C ALA A 207 -3.08 9.65 -17.04
N GLY A 208 -2.08 8.84 -17.41
CA GLY A 208 -2.01 8.11 -18.68
C GLY A 208 -2.82 6.81 -18.73
N GLY A 209 -3.59 6.48 -17.68
CA GLY A 209 -4.44 5.28 -17.62
C GLY A 209 -3.74 4.00 -17.17
N PHE A 210 -2.48 4.08 -16.73
CA PHE A 210 -1.79 2.92 -16.17
C PHE A 210 -2.32 2.58 -14.78
N THR A 211 -2.37 1.29 -14.48
CA THR A 211 -2.75 0.74 -13.17
C THR A 211 -1.61 -0.10 -12.61
N VAL A 212 -1.47 -0.16 -11.28
CA VAL A 212 -0.46 -1.03 -10.65
C VAL A 212 -0.88 -2.47 -10.79
N SER A 213 -0.10 -3.27 -11.51
CA SER A 213 -0.35 -4.69 -11.77
C SER A 213 0.51 -5.63 -10.92
N GLY A 214 1.55 -5.10 -10.24
CA GLY A 214 2.43 -5.90 -9.40
C GLY A 214 3.50 -5.12 -8.65
N PHE A 215 4.21 -5.84 -7.77
CA PHE A 215 5.42 -5.36 -7.10
C PHE A 215 6.43 -6.49 -6.93
N TYR A 216 7.69 -6.30 -7.30
CA TYR A 216 8.74 -7.31 -7.08
C TYR A 216 10.04 -6.70 -6.56
N ARG A 217 10.81 -7.54 -5.86
CA ARG A 217 12.22 -7.29 -5.54
C ARG A 217 13.05 -8.22 -6.41
N ASP A 218 13.90 -7.64 -7.22
CA ASP A 218 14.76 -8.33 -8.17
C ASP A 218 15.80 -9.17 -7.41
N SER A 219 15.93 -10.46 -7.74
CA SER A 219 16.81 -11.37 -7.01
C SER A 219 18.29 -11.11 -7.25
N ASP A 220 18.63 -10.52 -8.39
CA ASP A 220 20.02 -10.39 -8.83
C ASP A 220 20.58 -9.04 -8.42
N THR A 221 19.76 -7.99 -8.49
CA THR A 221 20.15 -6.61 -8.19
C THR A 221 19.67 -6.11 -6.84
N ASP A 222 18.79 -6.87 -6.17
CA ASP A 222 18.12 -6.50 -4.93
C ASP A 222 17.14 -5.31 -5.04
N ARG A 223 17.00 -4.70 -6.23
CA ARG A 223 16.18 -3.51 -6.49
C ARG A 223 14.67 -3.80 -6.40
N CYS A 224 13.89 -2.81 -6.01
CA CYS A 224 12.44 -2.93 -5.81
C CYS A 224 11.66 -2.15 -6.87
N PHE A 225 10.66 -2.80 -7.48
CA PHE A 225 9.88 -2.21 -8.57
C PHE A 225 8.38 -2.43 -8.38
N TYR A 226 7.60 -1.37 -8.54
CA TYR A 226 6.21 -1.49 -8.97
C TYR A 226 6.16 -1.76 -10.46
N VAL A 227 5.19 -2.58 -10.87
CA VAL A 227 4.85 -2.81 -12.29
C VAL A 227 3.52 -2.11 -12.54
N LEU A 228 3.50 -1.24 -13.54
CA LEU A 228 2.31 -0.52 -13.97
C LEU A 228 1.99 -0.93 -15.40
N SER A 229 0.72 -1.24 -15.67
CA SER A 229 0.28 -1.68 -16.99
C SER A 229 -0.93 -0.86 -17.47
N ASN A 230 -0.98 -0.60 -18.76
CA ASN A 230 -2.11 0.02 -19.44
C ASN A 230 -2.75 -1.02 -20.37
N THR A 231 -3.93 -1.51 -20.00
CA THR A 231 -4.77 -2.34 -20.87
C THR A 231 -5.58 -1.42 -21.78
N ALA A 232 -4.92 -0.82 -22.77
CA ALA A 232 -5.60 -0.15 -23.88
C ALA A 232 -6.29 -1.18 -24.80
#